data_AF-A0A2L0NAY8-F1
#
_entry.id   AF-A0A2L0NAY8-F1
#
_cell.length_a   1.000
_cell.length_b   1.000
_cell.length_c   1.000
_cell.angle_alpha   90.00
_cell.angle_beta   90.00
_cell.angle_gamma   90.00
#
_symmetry.space_group_name_H-M   'P 1'
#
loop_
_entity.id
_entity.type
_entity.pdbx_description
1 polymer ?
#
loop_
_entity_poly.entity_id
_entity_poly.type
_entity_poly.pdbx_seq_one_letter_code
_entity_poly.pdbx_strand_id
1 'polypeptide(L)'
;MTPGAAQSSLDHFVQLEQTVGQFPDYVRIVLQGNVYQGRDGAVWEFTYTDPQRGPRHAIDQAFIASNGTEYAIYMSSPAQEDWTTTQQRFDTVLNTFMVK
;
A
#
# COMPACT_ATOMS: atom_id res chain seq x y z
N MET A 1 -16.14 -6.49 -27.32
CA MET A 1 -16.41 -6.22 -25.88
C MET A 1 -15.66 -7.28 -25.09
N THR A 2 -14.46 -6.95 -24.63
CA THR A 2 -13.67 -7.84 -23.76
C THR A 2 -14.33 -7.82 -22.38
N PRO A 3 -14.56 -8.97 -21.71
CA PRO A 3 -15.15 -8.97 -20.37
C PRO A 3 -14.26 -8.10 -19.47
N GLY A 4 -14.87 -7.22 -18.67
CA GLY A 4 -14.15 -6.29 -17.80
C GLY A 4 -13.12 -7.04 -16.96
N ALA A 5 -11.83 -6.78 -17.22
CA ALA A 5 -10.78 -7.24 -16.33
C ALA A 5 -11.11 -6.72 -14.94
N ALA A 6 -11.18 -7.61 -13.95
CA ALA A 6 -11.21 -7.18 -12.56
C ALA A 6 -10.02 -6.23 -12.36
N GLN A 7 -10.28 -5.04 -11.81
CA GLN A 7 -9.26 -4.02 -11.56
C GLN A 7 -8.12 -4.65 -10.75
N SER A 8 -6.87 -4.52 -11.21
CA SER A 8 -5.74 -5.07 -10.47
C SER A 8 -5.48 -4.24 -9.21
N SER A 9 -4.80 -4.81 -8.21
CA SER A 9 -4.38 -4.04 -7.04
C SER A 9 -3.49 -2.85 -7.38
N LEU A 10 -2.71 -2.96 -8.45
CA LEU A 10 -1.93 -1.84 -8.97
C LEU A 10 -2.83 -0.73 -9.51
N ASP A 11 -3.82 -1.07 -10.34
CA ASP A 11 -4.76 -0.08 -10.89
C ASP A 11 -5.56 0.59 -9.78
N HIS A 12 -5.92 -0.14 -8.73
CA HIS A 12 -6.59 0.41 -7.57
C HIS A 12 -5.68 1.40 -6.81
N PHE A 13 -4.42 1.06 -6.55
CA PHE A 13 -3.46 1.99 -5.95
C PHE A 13 -3.20 3.23 -6.79
N VAL A 14 -3.07 3.11 -8.12
CA VAL A 14 -2.96 4.27 -9.02
C VAL A 14 -4.18 5.19 -8.89
N GLN A 15 -5.38 4.62 -8.74
CA GLN A 15 -6.59 5.41 -8.54
C GLN A 15 -6.62 6.09 -7.17
N LEU A 16 -6.28 5.39 -6.09
CA LEU A 16 -6.23 5.96 -4.74
C LEU A 16 -5.21 7.10 -4.62
N GLU A 17 -4.08 6.97 -5.30
CA GLU A 17 -3.06 8.00 -5.35
C GLU A 17 -3.58 9.33 -5.92
N GLN A 18 -4.57 9.33 -6.82
CA GLN A 18 -5.14 10.59 -7.31
C GLN A 18 -5.73 11.47 -6.20
N THR A 19 -6.14 10.84 -5.10
CA THR A 19 -6.64 11.52 -3.90
C THR A 19 -5.50 11.76 -2.90
N VAL A 20 -4.68 10.74 -2.61
CA VAL A 20 -3.58 10.87 -1.63
C VAL A 20 -2.48 11.84 -2.12
N GLY A 21 -2.26 11.91 -3.43
CA GLY A 21 -1.32 12.84 -4.05
C GLY A 21 -1.69 14.31 -3.87
N GLN A 22 -2.87 14.61 -3.33
CA GLN A 22 -3.29 15.98 -3.01
C GLN A 22 -2.88 16.40 -1.59
N PHE A 23 -2.38 15.49 -0.75
CA PHE A 23 -1.86 15.85 0.56
C PHE A 23 -0.57 16.68 0.43
N PRO A 24 -0.31 17.63 1.34
CA PRO A 24 0.93 18.41 1.32
C PRO A 24 2.16 17.51 1.40
N ASP A 25 3.24 17.92 0.73
CA ASP A 25 4.53 17.22 0.71
C ASP A 25 4.46 15.74 0.26
N TYR A 26 3.43 15.39 -0.51
CA TYR A 26 3.32 14.03 -1.05
C TYR A 26 4.50 13.70 -1.97
N VAL A 27 5.13 12.55 -1.71
CA VAL A 27 6.17 11.98 -2.58
C VAL A 27 5.92 10.48 -2.70
N ARG A 28 5.72 10.01 -3.93
CA ARG A 28 5.73 8.57 -4.23
C ARG A 28 7.17 8.05 -4.16
N ILE A 29 7.40 7.00 -3.39
CA ILE A 29 8.68 6.29 -3.30
C ILE A 29 8.63 5.02 -4.17
N VAL A 30 7.60 4.20 -3.99
CA VAL A 30 7.32 3.01 -4.81
C VAL A 30 5.84 2.95 -5.12
N LEU A 31 5.45 2.58 -6.35
CA LEU A 31 4.10 2.14 -6.66
C LEU A 31 4.19 1.16 -7.84
N GLN A 32 4.04 -0.13 -7.56
CA GLN A 32 4.21 -1.18 -8.56
C GLN A 32 3.45 -2.46 -8.20
N GLY A 33 3.12 -3.25 -9.22
CA GLY A 33 2.57 -4.59 -9.04
C GLY A 33 3.60 -5.54 -8.46
N ASN A 34 3.14 -6.51 -7.68
CA ASN A 34 3.96 -7.59 -7.14
C ASN A 34 3.16 -8.89 -6.98
N VAL A 35 3.82 -9.93 -6.48
CA VAL A 35 3.16 -11.18 -6.07
C VAL A 35 3.32 -11.31 -4.56
N TYR A 36 2.21 -11.38 -3.85
CA TYR A 36 2.16 -11.54 -2.40
C TYR A 36 1.48 -12.86 -2.05
N GLN A 37 2.19 -13.76 -1.37
CA GLN A 37 1.71 -15.10 -1.00
C GLN A 37 1.14 -15.91 -2.19
N GLY A 38 1.74 -15.75 -3.37
CA GLY A 38 1.31 -16.42 -4.60
C GLY A 38 0.07 -15.81 -5.28
N ARG A 39 -0.32 -14.60 -4.88
CA ARG A 39 -1.49 -13.87 -5.41
C ARG A 39 -1.05 -12.56 -6.05
N ASP A 40 -1.81 -12.11 -7.05
CA ASP A 40 -1.60 -10.81 -7.67
C ASP A 40 -1.81 -9.70 -6.64
N GLY A 41 -0.85 -8.79 -6.56
CA GLY A 41 -0.87 -7.69 -5.61
C GLY A 41 -0.14 -6.45 -6.10
N ALA A 42 -0.02 -5.47 -5.22
CA ALA A 42 0.77 -4.26 -5.45
C ALA A 42 1.33 -3.74 -4.13
N VAL A 43 2.43 -3.02 -4.23
CA VAL A 43 3.04 -2.29 -3.12
C VAL A 43 3.08 -0.79 -3.45
N TRP A 44 2.75 0.03 -2.46
CA TRP A 44 2.80 1.48 -2.55
C TRP A 44 3.46 2.07 -1.31
N GLU A 45 4.60 2.72 -1.49
CA GLU A 45 5.36 3.41 -0.45
C GLU A 45 5.44 4.90 -0.78
N PHE A 46 5.16 5.75 0.20
CA PHE A 46 5.09 7.20 -0.02
C PHE A 46 5.25 7.99 1.29
N THR A 47 5.63 9.26 1.16
CA THR A 47 5.55 10.24 2.25
C THR A 47 4.45 11.25 1.98
N TYR A 48 3.91 11.85 3.04
CA TYR A 48 2.93 12.93 2.97
C TYR A 48 2.85 13.66 4.32
N THR A 49 2.26 14.85 4.33
CA THR A 49 1.93 15.57 5.57
C THR A 49 0.46 15.38 5.91
N ASP A 50 0.20 14.65 7.00
CA ASP A 50 -1.14 14.47 7.53
C ASP A 50 -1.62 15.75 8.23
N PRO A 51 -2.83 16.27 7.94
CA PRO A 51 -3.32 17.52 8.51
C PRO A 51 -3.43 17.52 10.05
N GLN A 52 -3.59 16.35 10.67
CA GLN A 52 -3.76 16.20 12.11
C GLN A 52 -2.51 15.65 12.80
N ARG A 53 -1.73 14.83 12.10
CA ARG A 53 -0.60 14.05 12.67
C ARG A 53 0.78 14.51 12.19
N GLY A 54 0.84 15.48 11.27
CA GLY A 54 2.09 15.99 10.72
C GLY A 54 2.73 15.06 9.68
N PRO A 55 4.02 15.25 9.36
CA PRO A 55 4.72 14.46 8.35
C PRO A 55 4.75 12.95 8.65
N ARG A 56 4.47 12.14 7.63
CA ARG A 56 4.38 10.67 7.71
C ARG A 56 5.16 10.01 6.58
N HIS A 57 5.67 8.82 6.86
CA HIS A 57 6.10 7.83 5.88
C HIS A 57 5.18 6.63 5.99
N ALA A 58 4.63 6.16 4.86
CA ALA A 58 3.67 5.07 4.78
C ALA A 58 4.06 4.03 3.73
N ILE A 59 3.62 2.80 3.98
CA ILE A 59 3.70 1.67 3.04
C ILE A 59 2.38 0.88 3.09
N ASP A 60 1.92 0.44 1.92
CA ASP A 60 0.72 -0.35 1.73
C ASP A 60 1.01 -1.55 0.82
N GLN A 61 0.50 -2.73 1.19
CA GLN A 61 0.52 -3.95 0.39
C GLN A 61 -0.92 -4.40 0.14
N ALA A 62 -1.35 -4.33 -1.12
CA ALA A 62 -2.63 -4.87 -1.55
C ALA A 62 -2.46 -6.21 -2.27
N PHE A 63 -3.48 -7.07 -2.20
CA PHE A 63 -3.55 -8.32 -2.96
C PHE A 63 -4.99 -8.81 -3.11
N ILE A 64 -5.25 -9.55 -4.19
CA ILE A 64 -6.56 -10.14 -4.47
C ILE A 64 -6.60 -11.57 -3.90
N ALA A 65 -7.55 -11.83 -3.00
CA ALA A 65 -7.75 -13.16 -2.46
C ALA A 65 -8.40 -14.13 -3.45
N SER A 66 -8.32 -15.44 -3.17
CA SER A 66 -8.89 -16.49 -4.04
C SER A 66 -10.40 -16.38 -4.26
N ASN A 67 -11.11 -15.71 -3.36
CA ASN A 67 -12.54 -15.42 -3.48
C ASN A 67 -12.83 -14.11 -4.26
N GLY A 68 -11.80 -13.44 -4.79
CA GLY A 68 -11.90 -12.18 -5.52
C GLY A 68 -11.94 -10.92 -4.63
N THR A 69 -11.94 -11.05 -3.30
CA THR A 69 -11.88 -9.89 -2.40
C THR A 69 -10.46 -9.34 -2.34
N GLU A 70 -10.31 -8.02 -2.50
CA GLU A 70 -9.04 -7.36 -2.27
C GLU A 70 -8.84 -7.03 -0.78
N TYR A 71 -7.62 -7.26 -0.31
CA TYR A 71 -7.16 -6.87 1.03
C TYR A 71 -5.95 -5.96 0.89
N ALA A 72 -5.82 -5.01 1.82
CA ALA A 72 -4.70 -4.09 1.90
C ALA A 72 -4.16 -4.07 3.34
N ILE A 73 -2.84 -4.00 3.48
CA ILE A 73 -2.13 -3.91 4.74
C ILE A 73 -1.35 -2.60 4.71
N TYR A 74 -1.84 -1.63 5.49
CA TYR A 74 -1.27 -0.29 5.57
C TYR A 74 -0.51 -0.08 6.89
N MET A 75 0.67 0.53 6.81
CA MET A 75 1.42 0.98 7.97
C MET A 75 2.03 2.36 7.72
N SER A 76 2.05 3.22 8.75
CA SER A 76 2.78 4.47 8.70
C SER A 76 3.39 4.86 10.04
N SER A 77 4.46 5.65 9.99
CA SER A 77 5.12 6.24 11.17
C SER A 77 5.36 7.75 10.96
N PRO A 78 5.55 8.54 12.03
CA PRO A 78 6.03 9.92 11.92
C PRO A 78 7.33 9.97 11.14
N ALA A 79 7.53 11.00 10.32
CA ALA A 79 8.72 11.11 9.47
C ALA A 79 10.04 11.25 10.26
N GLN A 80 9.97 11.59 11.56
CA GLN A 80 11.14 11.68 12.44
C GLN A 80 11.55 10.33 13.03
N GLU A 81 10.72 9.29 12.91
CA GLU A 81 11.06 7.94 13.36
C GLU A 81 11.95 7.23 12.34
N ASP A 82 12.74 6.26 12.83
CA ASP A 82 13.54 5.40 11.96
C ASP A 82 12.63 4.52 11.09
N TRP A 83 12.65 4.79 9.78
CA TRP A 83 11.85 4.06 8.81
C TRP A 83 12.22 2.57 8.74
N THR A 84 13.49 2.22 8.97
CA THR A 84 13.93 0.82 8.95
C THR A 84 13.20 0.00 10.01
N THR A 85 12.95 0.57 11.20
CA THR A 85 12.17 -0.08 12.24
C THR A 85 10.71 -0.30 11.83
N THR A 86 10.08 0.67 11.17
CA THR A 86 8.70 0.53 10.65
C THR A 86 8.63 -0.52 9.53
N GLN A 87 9.60 -0.51 8.60
CA GLN A 87 9.67 -1.49 7.52
C GLN A 87 9.83 -2.92 8.05
N GLN A 88 10.70 -3.16 9.04
CA GLN A 88 10.85 -4.48 9.67
C GLN A 88 9.56 -4.99 10.33
N ARG A 89 8.80 -4.07 10.96
CA ARG A 89 7.49 -4.41 11.54
C ARG A 89 6.47 -4.73 10.46
N PHE A 90 6.47 -3.96 9.37
CA PHE A 90 5.62 -4.22 8.21
C PHE A 90 5.89 -5.60 7.62
N ASP A 91 7.16 -5.93 7.38
CA ASP A 91 7.57 -7.25 6.89
C ASP A 91 7.14 -8.38 7.83
N THR A 92 7.20 -8.15 9.14
CA THR A 92 6.69 -9.12 10.13
C THR A 92 5.18 -9.34 10.00
N VAL A 93 4.40 -8.28 9.78
CA VAL A 93 2.96 -8.38 9.52
C VAL A 93 2.71 -9.14 8.22
N LEU A 94 3.42 -8.81 7.14
CA LEU A 94 3.29 -9.50 5.85
C LEU A 94 3.59 -11.01 5.94
N ASN A 95 4.57 -11.40 6.75
CA ASN A 95 4.92 -12.81 6.92
C ASN A 95 3.92 -13.58 7.79
N THR A 96 3.05 -12.91 8.54
CA THR A 96 2.11 -13.54 9.48
C THR A 96 0.64 -13.38 9.09
N PHE A 97 0.33 -12.42 8.21
CA PHE A 97 -1.04 -12.16 7.78
C PHE A 97 -1.54 -13.26 6.84
N MET A 98 -2.66 -13.90 7.21
CA MET A 98 -3.32 -14.89 6.36
C MET A 98 -4.81 -14.62 6.30
N VAL A 99 -5.35 -14.59 5.09
CA VAL A 99 -6.79 -14.56 4.82
C VAL A 99 -7.26 -16.00 4.58
N LYS A 100 -8.28 -16.43 5.32
CA LYS A 100 -8.89 -17.76 5.18
C LYS A 100 -9.82 -17.85 3.99
#